data_AF-A0A9W8KV19-F1
#
_entry.id   AF-A0A9W8KV19-F1
#
_cell.length_a   1.000
_cell.length_b   1.000
_cell.length_c   1.000
_cell.angle_alpha   90.00
_cell.angle_beta   90.00
_cell.angle_gamma   90.00
#
_symmetry.space_group_name_H-M   'P 1'
#
loop_
_entity.id
_entity.type
_entity.pdbx_description
1 polymer ?
#
loop_
_entity_poly.entity_id
_entity_poly.type
_entity_poly.pdbx_seq_one_letter_code
_entity_poly.pdbx_strand_id
1 'polypeptide(L)'
;MVRPALTKGTLFVFAAARLVRPSSVAARAYATEGGSTRKYGGLKDQDRIFTNLYGQHDFGLKGALKRGDWYKTKELVLKGEDWIINEMKTSGMRGRGGAGFPSGL
;
A
#
# COMPACT_ATOMS: atom_id res chain seq x y z
N MET A 1 86.98 -10.01 31.68
CA MET A 1 86.20 -9.85 32.93
C MET A 1 84.83 -9.27 32.58
N VAL A 2 83.84 -10.09 32.22
CA VAL A 2 82.42 -9.70 32.25
C VAL A 2 81.58 -10.95 32.54
N ARG A 3 80.86 -10.93 33.66
CA ARG A 3 79.87 -11.95 34.09
C ARG A 3 78.46 -11.53 33.66
N PRO A 4 77.50 -12.46 33.56
CA PRO A 4 76.11 -12.22 33.13
C PRO A 4 75.14 -12.01 34.32
N ALA A 5 74.00 -11.34 34.09
CA ALA A 5 72.78 -11.38 34.91
C ALA A 5 71.61 -10.84 34.07
N LEU A 6 70.65 -11.66 33.63
CA LEU A 6 69.47 -12.20 34.33
C LEU A 6 68.35 -11.17 34.59
N THR A 7 67.26 -11.35 33.83
CA THR A 7 65.83 -11.15 34.15
C THR A 7 65.33 -9.79 34.67
N LYS A 8 64.33 -9.24 33.96
CA LYS A 8 63.06 -8.77 34.56
C LYS A 8 61.97 -8.80 33.50
N GLY A 9 61.03 -9.72 33.68
CA GLY A 9 59.78 -9.75 32.92
C GLY A 9 58.89 -8.59 33.33
N THR A 10 58.20 -8.03 32.35
CA THR A 10 57.08 -7.13 32.58
C THR A 10 55.92 -7.69 31.76
N LEU A 11 55.12 -8.54 32.39
CA LEU A 11 53.82 -8.94 31.87
C LEU A 11 52.92 -7.70 31.90
N PHE A 12 52.76 -7.02 30.76
CA PHE A 12 51.61 -6.16 30.55
C PHE A 12 50.44 -7.06 30.17
N VAL A 13 49.61 -7.40 31.17
CA VAL A 13 48.28 -7.94 30.94
C VAL A 13 47.42 -6.81 30.40
N PHE A 14 47.33 -6.68 29.08
CA PHE A 14 46.28 -5.90 28.46
C PHE A 14 44.97 -6.67 28.59
N ALA A 15 44.12 -6.24 29.52
CA ALA A 15 42.75 -6.68 29.61
C ALA A 15 42.03 -6.34 28.29
N ALA A 16 41.77 -7.35 27.47
CA ALA A 16 40.95 -7.23 26.27
C ALA A 16 39.49 -7.02 26.70
N ALA A 17 39.09 -5.76 26.90
CA ALA A 17 37.69 -5.39 27.01
C ALA A 17 37.02 -5.69 25.67
N ARG A 18 36.27 -6.80 25.59
CA ARG A 18 35.35 -7.07 24.48
C ARG A 18 34.28 -5.99 24.49
N LEU A 19 34.45 -4.98 23.64
CA LEU A 19 33.40 -4.04 23.26
C LEU A 19 32.26 -4.82 22.60
N VAL A 20 31.17 -4.99 23.33
CA VAL A 20 29.89 -5.43 22.76
C VAL A 20 29.39 -4.29 21.87
N ARG A 21 29.49 -4.48 20.55
CA ARG A 21 28.84 -3.60 19.57
C ARG A 21 27.32 -3.71 19.77
N PRO A 22 26.58 -2.63 20.06
CA PRO A 22 25.13 -2.68 19.94
C PRO A 22 24.78 -2.89 18.46
N SER A 23 23.97 -3.90 18.17
CA SER A 23 23.41 -4.09 16.84
C SER A 23 22.49 -2.90 16.54
N SER A 24 22.85 -2.10 15.53
CA SER A 24 21.97 -1.06 15.03
C SER A 24 20.80 -1.75 14.33
N VAL A 25 19.67 -1.89 15.02
CA VAL A 25 18.40 -2.26 14.40
C VAL A 25 18.05 -1.12 13.45
N ALA A 26 18.31 -1.32 12.15
CA ALA A 26 17.88 -0.40 11.12
C ALA A 26 16.34 -0.38 11.15
N ALA A 27 15.77 0.65 11.77
CA ALA A 27 14.35 0.95 11.66
C ALA A 27 14.07 1.19 10.18
N ARG A 28 13.31 0.30 9.55
CA ARG A 28 12.74 0.52 8.22
C ARG A 28 11.83 1.74 8.30
N ALA A 29 12.37 2.90 7.95
CA ALA A 29 11.57 4.08 7.68
C ALA A 29 10.74 3.80 6.42
N TYR A 30 9.43 3.64 6.58
CA TYR A 30 8.52 3.73 5.46
C TYR A 30 8.62 5.17 4.94
N ALA A 31 8.96 5.33 3.67
CA ALA A 31 8.97 6.63 3.02
C ALA A 31 7.56 7.22 3.08
N THR A 32 7.34 8.19 3.96
CA THR A 32 6.18 9.07 3.89
C THR A 32 6.45 10.04 2.75
N GLU A 33 5.93 9.74 1.56
CA GLU A 33 5.86 10.74 0.51
C GLU A 33 5.10 11.96 1.07
N GLY A 34 5.70 13.15 0.93
CA GLY A 34 5.13 14.41 1.38
C GLY A 34 3.84 14.71 0.62
N GLY A 35 2.72 14.24 1.14
CA GLY A 35 1.40 14.48 0.58
C GLY A 35 1.00 15.95 0.75
N SER A 36 0.94 16.70 -0.36
CA SER A 36 0.23 17.98 -0.41
C SER A 36 -1.17 17.83 0.21
N THR A 37 -1.64 18.83 0.95
CA THR A 37 -2.98 18.81 1.57
C THR A 37 -4.06 18.70 0.50
N ARG A 38 -4.51 17.48 0.19
CA ARG A 38 -5.61 17.22 -0.73
C ARG A 38 -6.92 17.57 -0.02
N LYS A 39 -7.67 18.52 -0.56
CA LYS A 39 -9.06 18.74 -0.15
C LYS A 39 -9.93 17.70 -0.85
N TYR A 40 -10.61 16.89 -0.06
CA TYR A 40 -11.56 15.90 -0.55
C TYR A 40 -12.97 16.48 -0.57
N GLY A 41 -13.83 16.01 -1.47
CA GLY A 41 -15.16 16.56 -1.71
C GLY A 41 -15.25 17.35 -3.01
N GLY A 42 -16.44 17.85 -3.36
CA GLY A 42 -16.69 18.55 -4.62
C GLY A 42 -16.86 17.62 -5.83
N LEU A 43 -17.59 16.51 -5.65
CA LEU A 43 -17.92 15.59 -6.73
C LEU A 43 -18.88 16.24 -7.71
N LYS A 44 -18.51 16.30 -8.99
CA LYS A 44 -19.42 16.80 -10.04
C LYS A 44 -20.52 15.78 -10.29
N ASP A 45 -21.67 16.24 -10.80
CA ASP A 45 -22.79 15.34 -11.09
C ASP A 45 -22.45 14.31 -12.17
N GLN A 46 -21.53 14.63 -13.08
CA GLN A 46 -21.02 13.71 -14.11
C GLN A 46 -20.14 12.59 -13.55
N ASP A 47 -19.48 12.83 -12.41
CA ASP A 47 -18.59 11.87 -11.76
C ASP A 47 -19.38 10.93 -10.82
N ARG A 48 -20.71 11.12 -10.71
CA ARG A 48 -21.58 10.24 -9.93
C ARG A 48 -21.84 8.96 -10.70
N ILE A 49 -21.47 7.83 -10.10
CA ILE A 49 -21.77 6.49 -10.63
C ILE A 49 -23.29 6.23 -10.58
N PHE A 50 -23.98 6.67 -9.52
CA PHE A 50 -25.42 6.49 -9.36
C PHE A 50 -26.19 7.75 -9.77
N THR A 51 -26.47 7.85 -11.07
CA THR A 51 -27.12 9.03 -11.68
C THR A 51 -28.62 9.12 -11.40
N ASN A 52 -29.34 7.99 -11.23
CA ASN A 52 -30.76 7.96 -10.90
C ASN A 52 -31.04 7.60 -9.43
N LEU A 53 -30.29 8.19 -8.50
CA LEU A 53 -30.45 7.88 -7.07
C LEU A 53 -31.82 8.29 -6.51
N TYR A 54 -32.40 9.37 -7.02
CA TYR A 54 -33.66 9.93 -6.54
C TYR A 54 -34.90 9.44 -7.30
N GLY A 55 -34.75 8.54 -8.29
CA GLY A 55 -35.88 8.01 -9.06
C GLY A 55 -36.59 9.03 -9.95
N GLN A 56 -35.94 10.17 -10.25
CA GLN A 56 -36.47 11.20 -11.13
C GLN A 56 -36.55 10.74 -12.59
N HIS A 57 -35.77 9.73 -12.96
CA HIS A 57 -35.78 9.11 -14.27
C HIS A 57 -36.40 7.71 -14.21
N ASP A 58 -36.81 7.20 -15.39
CA ASP A 58 -37.35 5.86 -15.54
C ASP A 58 -36.39 4.80 -14.94
N PHE A 59 -36.90 4.01 -14.01
CA PHE A 59 -36.21 2.89 -13.39
C PHE A 59 -36.21 1.64 -14.28
N GLY A 60 -37.03 1.63 -15.34
CA GLY A 60 -37.09 0.56 -16.31
C GLY A 60 -35.84 0.44 -17.17
N LEU A 61 -35.79 -0.66 -17.95
CA LEU A 61 -34.65 -0.99 -18.82
C LEU A 61 -34.35 0.11 -19.84
N LYS A 62 -35.38 0.77 -20.37
CA LYS A 62 -35.22 1.86 -21.34
C LYS A 62 -34.53 3.07 -20.73
N GLY A 63 -34.84 3.42 -19.48
CA GLY A 63 -34.14 4.46 -18.73
C GLY A 63 -32.69 4.07 -18.42
N ALA A 64 -32.46 2.81 -18.04
CA ALA A 64 -31.13 2.29 -17.74
C ALA A 64 -30.18 2.34 -18.95
N LEU A 65 -30.63 1.85 -20.12
CA LEU A 65 -29.86 1.90 -21.36
C LEU A 65 -29.46 3.33 -21.76
N LYS A 66 -30.32 4.33 -21.50
CA LYS A 66 -30.02 5.75 -21.78
C LYS A 66 -28.95 6.33 -20.86
N ARG A 67 -28.81 5.83 -19.63
CA ARG A 67 -27.78 6.29 -18.67
C ARG A 67 -26.42 5.62 -18.90
N GLY A 68 -26.34 4.68 -19.82
CA GLY A 68 -25.14 3.88 -20.05
C GLY A 68 -25.08 2.60 -19.21
N ASP A 69 -26.13 2.29 -18.45
CA ASP A 69 -26.26 0.97 -17.82
C ASP A 69 -26.34 -0.08 -18.96
N TRP A 70 -25.68 -1.24 -18.77
CA TRP A 70 -25.56 -2.30 -19.79
C TRP A 70 -24.72 -1.96 -21.03
N TYR A 71 -23.95 -0.87 -21.03
CA TYR A 71 -23.06 -0.55 -22.14
C TYR A 71 -21.88 -1.53 -22.22
N LYS A 72 -21.70 -2.16 -23.39
CA LYS A 72 -20.57 -3.05 -23.72
C LYS A 72 -20.31 -4.18 -22.72
N THR A 73 -21.33 -4.61 -21.98
CA THR A 73 -21.19 -5.70 -21.00
C THR A 73 -20.70 -7.00 -21.62
N LYS A 74 -21.12 -7.31 -22.86
CA LYS A 74 -20.62 -8.46 -23.61
C LYS A 74 -19.10 -8.42 -23.82
N GLU A 75 -18.56 -7.25 -24.18
CA GLU A 75 -17.11 -7.07 -24.36
C GLU A 75 -16.36 -7.23 -23.04
N LEU A 76 -16.92 -6.72 -21.94
CA LEU A 76 -16.33 -6.87 -20.60
C LEU A 76 -16.26 -8.33 -20.15
N VAL A 77 -17.32 -9.11 -20.40
CA VAL A 77 -17.34 -10.55 -20.08
C VAL A 77 -16.33 -11.33 -20.92
N LEU A 78 -16.19 -10.98 -22.21
CA LEU A 78 -15.24 -11.64 -23.11
C LEU A 78 -13.77 -11.39 -22.76
N LYS A 79 -13.45 -10.31 -22.03
CA LYS A 79 -12.09 -10.05 -21.53
C LYS A 79 -11.63 -11.06 -20.47
N GLY A 80 -12.55 -11.84 -19.90
CA GLY A 80 -12.26 -12.86 -18.91
C GLY A 80 -12.19 -12.34 -17.47
N GLU A 81 -12.20 -13.28 -16.53
CA GLU A 81 -12.26 -13.00 -15.09
C GLU A 81 -10.98 -12.33 -14.56
N ASP A 82 -9.81 -12.76 -15.02
CA ASP A 82 -8.51 -12.24 -14.58
C ASP A 82 -8.38 -10.74 -14.85
N TRP A 83 -8.84 -10.30 -16.03
CA TRP A 83 -8.82 -8.89 -16.40
C TRP A 83 -9.73 -8.06 -15.48
N ILE A 84 -10.94 -8.56 -15.20
CA ILE A 84 -11.89 -7.89 -14.31
C ILE A 84 -11.33 -7.80 -12.89
N ILE A 85 -10.77 -8.88 -12.35
CA ILE A 85 -10.18 -8.90 -11.00
C ILE A 85 -9.03 -7.91 -10.89
N ASN A 86 -8.16 -7.84 -11.90
CA ASN A 86 -7.04 -6.90 -11.92
C ASN A 86 -7.49 -5.44 -12.01
N GLU A 87 -8.51 -5.14 -12.80
CA GLU A 87 -9.09 -3.80 -12.88
C GLU A 87 -9.72 -3.38 -11.53
N MET A 88 -10.41 -4.31 -10.86
CA MET A 88 -10.99 -4.10 -9.54
C MET A 88 -9.93 -3.86 -8.47
N LYS A 89 -8.82 -4.61 -8.49
CA LYS A 89 -7.65 -4.37 -7.62
C LYS A 89 -7.03 -2.99 -7.87
N THR A 90 -6.84 -2.63 -9.13
CA THR A 90 -6.22 -1.35 -9.54
C THR A 90 -7.07 -0.14 -9.15
N SER A 91 -8.40 -0.27 -9.22
CA SER A 91 -9.34 0.77 -8.78
C SER A 91 -9.26 1.08 -7.29
N GLY A 92 -8.64 0.20 -6.48
CA GLY A 92 -8.57 0.36 -5.03
C GLY A 92 -9.94 0.25 -4.34
N MET A 93 -10.92 -0.39 -4.98
CA MET A 93 -12.26 -0.49 -4.43
C MET A 93 -12.28 -1.35 -3.15
N ARG A 94 -12.96 -0.84 -2.13
CA ARG A 94 -13.15 -1.49 -0.83
C ARG A 94 -14.63 -1.75 -0.57
N GLY A 95 -14.93 -2.80 0.17
CA GLY A 95 -16.26 -3.25 0.49
C GLY A 95 -17.08 -2.14 1.14
N ARG A 96 -18.25 -1.87 0.56
CA ARG A 96 -19.18 -0.85 1.03
C ARG A 96 -20.18 -1.36 2.09
N GLY A 97 -20.11 -2.64 2.46
CA GLY A 97 -20.95 -3.28 3.48
C GLY A 97 -20.50 -3.07 4.94
N GLY A 98 -19.61 -2.12 5.22
CA GLY A 98 -19.15 -1.78 6.58
C GLY A 98 -17.82 -2.41 7.00
N ALA A 99 -17.45 -3.57 6.47
CA ALA A 99 -16.18 -4.22 6.81
C ALA A 99 -14.94 -3.65 6.07
N GLY A 100 -15.14 -2.99 4.93
CA GLY A 100 -14.04 -2.33 4.21
C GLY A 100 -12.98 -3.27 3.62
N PHE A 101 -13.27 -4.55 3.44
CA PHE A 101 -12.38 -5.52 2.78
C PHE A 101 -12.08 -5.10 1.33
N PRO A 102 -10.86 -5.24 0.81
CA PRO A 102 -10.58 -4.99 -0.60
C PRO A 102 -11.44 -5.92 -1.47
N SER A 103 -12.31 -5.36 -2.32
CA SER A 103 -13.35 -6.14 -3.02
C SER A 103 -12.81 -7.00 -4.16
N GLY A 104 -11.55 -6.84 -4.53
CA GLY A 104 -10.90 -7.61 -5.58
C GLY A 104 -9.74 -8.48 -5.09
N LEU A 105 -9.45 -8.55 -3.78
CA LEU A 105 -8.34 -9.36 -3.27
C LEU A 105 -8.67 -10.85 -3.30
#